data_AF-A0A1I7SUJ8-F1
#
_entry.id   AF-A0A1I7SUJ8-F1
#
_cell.length_a   1.000
_cell.length_b   1.000
_cell.length_c   1.000
_cell.angle_alpha   90.00
_cell.angle_beta   90.00
_cell.angle_gamma   90.00
#
_symmetry.space_group_name_H-M   'P 1'
#
loop_
_entity.id
_entity.type
_entity.pdbx_description
1 polymer ?
#
loop_
_entity_poly.entity_id
_entity_poly.type
_entity_poly.pdbx_seq_one_letter_code
_entity_poly.pdbx_strand_id
1 'polypeptide(L)'
;MRGLVGEDPPLFQPVNRKSNCLEDLLDSLWRQSVDDDVDERVNEEVVNSNYFLALRSVLEDRKRELSLRFMSFEWAKLEDQNKSLKKSTEDCLEAISNIEKDISNDSIRVVHDYLQHARQELPQHTENIAEEVWSYQSSVEQILQKHSRIRPITPQDVEHAKKNLKLKQLSYGNQLLNDFCNFALLSSTFFLRKQKRRNFPKKATKILNQYFEEHMDEPYPSETTKQELADLCGVTVGQVSNWFGNKRIRFKKALEKRERVEFHQ
;
A
#
# COMPACT_ATOMS: atom_id res chain seq x y z
N MET A 1 69.94 31.82 56.83
CA MET A 1 68.96 32.89 57.10
C MET A 1 68.61 33.58 55.78
N ARG A 2 67.80 32.95 54.91
CA ARG A 2 67.23 33.60 53.71
C ARG A 2 65.79 33.94 54.03
N GLY A 3 65.45 35.21 53.92
CA GLY A 3 64.09 35.71 54.11
C GLY A 3 63.36 35.89 52.78
N LEU A 4 62.03 35.83 52.91
CA LEU A 4 60.99 36.51 52.11
C LEU A 4 60.85 36.14 50.63
N VAL A 5 59.94 35.21 50.35
CA VAL A 5 59.12 35.20 49.13
C VAL A 5 57.67 35.10 49.59
N GLY A 6 56.85 36.05 49.14
CA GLY A 6 55.46 36.22 49.53
C GLY A 6 54.58 35.07 49.05
N GLU A 7 53.60 34.72 49.87
CA GLU A 7 52.44 33.96 49.42
C GLU A 7 51.34 34.97 49.04
N ASP A 8 51.00 35.02 47.75
CA ASP A 8 49.83 35.71 47.27
C ASP A 8 48.56 35.08 47.88
N PRO A 9 47.56 35.87 48.29
CA PRO A 9 46.29 35.32 48.75
C PRO A 9 45.61 34.58 47.58
N PRO A 10 44.90 33.47 47.84
CA PRO A 10 44.28 32.68 46.79
C PRO A 10 43.34 33.56 45.98
N LEU A 11 43.61 33.62 44.67
CA LEU A 11 42.73 34.20 43.65
C LEU A 11 41.30 33.77 43.98
N PHE A 12 40.41 34.75 44.13
CA PHE A 12 38.97 34.53 44.17
C PHE A 12 38.59 33.60 43.02
N GLN A 13 38.39 32.31 43.32
CA GLN A 13 37.74 31.42 42.38
C GLN A 13 36.32 31.95 42.23
N PRO A 14 35.87 32.31 41.02
CA PRO A 14 34.50 32.73 40.84
C PRO A 14 33.62 31.56 41.26
N VAL A 15 32.84 31.79 42.32
CA VAL A 15 31.75 30.89 42.74
C VAL A 15 30.96 30.59 41.47
N ASN A 16 30.91 29.30 41.10
CA ASN A 16 30.17 28.80 39.96
C ASN A 16 28.68 29.05 40.19
N ARG A 17 28.23 30.29 39.91
CA ARG A 17 26.83 30.62 39.74
C ARG A 17 26.46 29.93 38.44
N LYS A 18 25.73 28.81 38.55
CA LYS A 18 25.07 28.15 37.42
C LYS A 18 24.59 29.22 36.43
N SER A 19 25.11 29.18 35.21
CA SER A 19 24.76 30.12 34.16
C SER A 19 23.30 29.91 33.78
N ASN A 20 22.41 30.62 34.47
CA ASN A 20 21.02 30.80 34.06
C ASN A 20 20.95 31.82 32.92
N CYS A 21 21.82 31.70 31.91
CA CYS A 21 21.78 32.57 30.74
C CYS A 21 20.60 32.13 29.86
N LEU A 22 19.85 33.09 29.33
CA LEU A 22 18.75 32.80 28.41
C LEU A 22 19.22 32.02 27.18
N GLU A 23 20.45 32.28 26.71
CA GLU A 23 21.05 31.56 25.57
C GLU A 23 21.26 30.07 25.88
N ASP A 24 21.83 29.73 27.04
CA ASP A 24 22.04 28.33 27.47
C ASP A 24 20.70 27.56 27.57
N LEU A 25 19.66 28.24 28.04
CA LEU A 25 18.32 27.69 28.18
C LEU A 25 17.62 27.49 26.82
N LEU A 26 17.80 28.43 25.89
CA LEU A 26 17.29 28.31 24.52
C LEU A 26 18.02 27.21 23.73
N ASP A 27 19.34 27.08 23.90
CA ASP A 27 20.13 26.01 23.29
C ASP A 27 19.72 24.63 23.81
N SER A 28 19.43 24.52 25.11
CA SER A 28 18.95 23.27 25.72
C SER A 28 17.57 22.87 25.19
N LEU A 29 16.65 23.83 25.09
CA LEU A 29 15.33 23.63 24.48
C LEU A 29 15.42 23.24 22.99
N TRP A 30 16.36 23.83 22.25
CA TRP A 30 16.55 23.51 20.85
C TRP A 30 17.05 22.08 20.66
N ARG A 31 18.03 21.63 21.45
CA ARG A 31 18.55 20.25 21.39
C ARG A 31 17.47 19.20 21.72
N GLN A 32 16.65 19.47 22.74
CA GLN A 32 15.51 18.63 23.10
C GLN A 32 14.42 18.58 22.02
N SER A 33 14.38 19.55 21.10
CA SER A 33 13.45 19.50 19.96
C SER A 33 13.92 18.61 18.81
N VAL A 34 15.20 18.21 18.82
CA VAL A 34 15.85 17.41 17.77
C VAL A 34 15.94 15.93 18.17
N ASP A 35 16.17 15.64 19.45
CA ASP A 35 16.11 14.28 19.98
C ASP A 35 14.66 13.97 20.41
N ASP A 36 14.07 12.87 19.94
CA ASP A 36 12.67 12.46 20.24
C ASP A 36 12.41 12.18 21.74
N ASP A 37 13.40 12.41 22.62
CA ASP A 37 13.33 12.19 24.06
C ASP A 37 13.17 13.50 24.84
N VAL A 38 12.20 13.52 25.75
CA VAL A 38 11.86 14.70 26.54
C VAL A 38 12.67 14.66 27.83
N ASP A 39 13.79 15.40 27.90
CA ASP A 39 14.54 15.56 29.15
C ASP A 39 13.72 16.36 30.17
N GLU A 40 13.21 15.66 31.18
CA GLU A 40 12.38 16.23 32.24
C GLU A 40 13.13 17.28 33.07
N ARG A 41 14.47 17.22 33.11
CA ARG A 41 15.32 18.18 33.82
C ARG A 41 15.34 19.54 33.11
N VAL A 42 15.43 19.54 31.79
CA VAL A 42 15.38 20.78 30.98
C VAL A 42 14.01 21.44 31.13
N ASN A 43 12.94 20.64 31.21
CA ASN A 43 11.59 21.15 31.47
C ASN A 43 11.48 21.86 32.82
N GLU A 44 12.05 21.29 33.88
CA GLU A 44 12.06 21.89 35.21
C GLU A 44 12.92 23.17 35.25
N GLU A 45 14.06 23.20 34.58
CA GLU A 45 14.91 24.39 34.47
C GLU A 45 14.20 25.54 33.75
N VAL A 46 13.44 25.24 32.70
CA VAL A 46 12.68 26.23 31.92
C VAL A 46 11.49 26.77 32.71
N VAL A 47 10.73 25.89 33.37
CA VAL A 47 9.56 26.30 34.17
C VAL A 47 9.97 27.14 35.38
N ASN A 48 11.10 26.83 36.01
CA ASN A 48 11.61 27.57 37.16
C ASN A 48 12.47 28.79 36.78
N SER A 49 12.63 29.07 35.48
CA SER A 49 13.38 30.21 34.99
C SER A 49 12.61 31.53 35.13
N ASN A 50 13.32 32.61 35.44
CA ASN A 50 12.77 33.97 35.43
C ASN A 50 12.24 34.41 34.05
N TYR A 51 12.65 33.73 32.99
CA TYR A 51 12.24 34.01 31.62
C TYR A 51 10.98 33.25 31.17
N PHE A 52 10.45 32.34 31.99
CA PHE A 52 9.35 31.45 31.62
C PHE A 52 8.11 32.19 31.08
N LEU A 53 7.66 33.24 31.78
CA LEU A 53 6.47 34.01 31.37
C LEU A 53 6.69 34.74 30.03
N ALA A 54 7.88 35.28 29.81
CA ALA A 54 8.23 35.94 28.55
C ALA A 54 8.29 34.94 27.39
N LEU A 55 8.92 33.78 27.59
CA LEU A 55 8.97 32.70 26.61
C LEU A 55 7.57 32.21 26.26
N ARG A 56 6.72 31.99 27.27
CA ARG A 56 5.33 31.54 27.07
C ARG A 56 4.52 32.55 26.25
N SER A 57 4.63 33.85 26.54
CA SER A 57 3.94 34.90 25.79
C SER A 57 4.32 34.89 24.31
N VAL A 58 5.62 34.78 24.00
CA VAL A 58 6.11 34.74 22.61
C VAL A 58 5.60 33.49 21.89
N LEU A 59 5.57 32.35 22.56
CA LEU A 59 5.03 31.10 21.99
C LEU A 59 3.51 31.20 21.75
N GLU A 60 2.77 31.88 22.62
CA GLU A 60 1.32 32.11 22.46
C GLU A 60 1.01 33.03 21.27
N ASP A 61 1.83 34.06 21.06
CA ASP A 61 1.70 34.96 19.90
C ASP A 61 2.04 34.22 18.60
N ARG A 62 3.14 33.45 18.57
CA ARG A 62 3.52 32.63 17.41
C ARG A 62 2.47 31.59 17.06
N LYS A 63 1.88 30.95 18.06
CA LYS A 63 0.79 29.99 17.86
C LYS A 63 -0.41 30.64 17.17
N ARG A 64 -0.84 31.82 17.65
CA ARG A 64 -1.96 32.57 17.04
C ARG A 64 -1.68 32.92 15.58
N GLU A 65 -0.46 33.34 15.26
CA GLU A 65 -0.03 33.64 13.88
C GLU A 65 -0.11 32.39 12.97
N LEU A 66 0.38 31.24 13.45
CA LEU A 66 0.42 30.00 12.68
C LEU A 66 -0.96 29.38 12.49
N SER A 67 -1.82 29.40 13.51
CA SER A 67 -3.19 28.87 13.42
C SER A 67 -4.03 29.57 12.34
N LEU A 68 -3.80 30.86 12.08
CA LEU A 68 -4.48 31.61 11.01
C LEU A 68 -4.04 31.19 9.60
N ARG A 69 -2.83 30.62 9.46
CA ARG A 69 -2.29 30.17 8.15
C ARG A 69 -2.70 28.75 7.80
N PHE A 70 -2.97 27.91 8.80
CA PHE A 70 -3.27 26.49 8.62
C PHE A 70 -4.75 26.19 8.86
N MET A 71 -5.63 26.72 8.02
CA MET A 71 -6.98 26.14 7.85
C MET A 71 -6.94 25.14 6.70
N SER A 72 -6.87 23.84 7.02
CA SER A 72 -6.97 22.77 6.02
C SER A 72 -8.35 22.11 6.08
N PHE A 73 -9.03 22.20 4.95
CA PHE A 73 -10.29 21.56 4.60
C PHE A 73 -9.98 20.33 3.75
N GLU A 74 -10.15 19.13 4.30
CA GLU A 74 -10.03 17.88 3.52
C GLU A 74 -10.71 16.65 4.17
N TRP A 75 -11.34 16.81 5.34
CA TRP A 75 -11.88 15.69 6.12
C TRP A 75 -13.10 15.03 5.46
N ALA A 76 -14.05 15.82 4.95
CA ALA A 76 -15.26 15.29 4.33
C ALA A 76 -14.95 14.43 3.08
N LYS A 77 -13.98 14.87 2.27
CA LYS A 77 -13.57 14.17 1.05
C LYS A 77 -12.94 12.81 1.34
N LEU A 78 -12.09 12.73 2.37
CA LEU A 78 -11.43 11.49 2.77
C LEU A 78 -12.40 10.49 3.42
N GLU A 79 -13.36 10.98 4.22
CA GLU A 79 -14.41 10.16 4.84
C GLU A 79 -15.31 9.52 3.76
N ASP A 80 -15.72 10.30 2.75
CA ASP A 80 -16.53 9.81 1.63
C ASP A 80 -15.76 8.79 0.77
N GLN A 81 -14.47 9.02 0.53
CA GLN A 81 -13.61 8.06 -0.15
C GLN A 81 -13.50 6.73 0.61
N ASN A 82 -13.35 6.78 1.94
CA ASN A 82 -13.26 5.56 2.75
C ASN A 82 -14.57 4.76 2.72
N LYS A 83 -15.71 5.44 2.81
CA LYS A 83 -17.03 4.78 2.67
C LYS A 83 -17.19 4.11 1.31
N SER A 84 -16.81 4.81 0.23
CA SER A 84 -16.90 4.25 -1.13
C SER A 84 -15.99 3.05 -1.32
N LEU A 85 -14.79 3.08 -0.75
CA LEU A 85 -13.82 2.00 -0.83
C LEU A 85 -14.26 0.76 -0.04
N LYS A 86 -14.77 0.94 1.18
CA LYS A 86 -15.39 -0.14 1.97
C LYS A 86 -16.51 -0.81 1.20
N LYS A 87 -17.43 -0.02 0.64
CA LYS A 87 -18.54 -0.54 -0.17
C LYS A 87 -18.04 -1.33 -1.39
N SER A 88 -17.08 -0.79 -2.14
CA SER A 88 -16.49 -1.50 -3.29
C SER A 88 -15.85 -2.83 -2.89
N THR A 89 -15.32 -2.94 -1.67
CA THR A 89 -14.72 -4.17 -1.17
C THR A 89 -15.79 -5.21 -0.82
N GLU A 90 -16.86 -4.78 -0.17
CA GLU A 90 -18.04 -5.61 0.11
C GLU A 90 -18.65 -6.14 -1.21
N ASP A 91 -18.84 -5.26 -2.19
CA ASP A 91 -19.35 -5.63 -3.52
C ASP A 91 -18.44 -6.67 -4.21
N CYS A 92 -17.10 -6.53 -4.10
CA CYS A 92 -16.16 -7.51 -4.63
C CYS A 92 -16.28 -8.88 -3.92
N LEU A 93 -16.41 -8.89 -2.59
CA LEU A 93 -16.58 -10.11 -1.80
C LEU A 93 -17.90 -10.83 -2.13
N GLU A 94 -18.98 -10.08 -2.35
CA GLU A 94 -20.27 -10.63 -2.77
C GLU A 94 -20.20 -11.21 -4.19
N ALA A 95 -19.53 -10.53 -5.13
CA ALA A 95 -19.30 -11.04 -6.47
C ALA A 95 -18.49 -12.36 -6.46
N ILE A 96 -17.49 -12.46 -5.60
CA ILE A 96 -16.73 -13.70 -5.37
C ILE A 96 -17.65 -14.81 -4.84
N SER A 97 -18.45 -14.54 -3.81
CA SER A 97 -19.40 -15.49 -3.23
C SER A 97 -20.40 -16.03 -4.25
N ASN A 98 -20.84 -15.18 -5.19
CA ASN A 98 -21.74 -15.61 -6.26
C ASN A 98 -21.06 -16.51 -7.30
N ILE A 99 -19.74 -16.37 -7.51
CA ILE A 99 -18.95 -17.29 -8.35
C ILE A 99 -18.80 -18.67 -7.67
N GLU A 100 -18.93 -18.76 -6.34
CA GLU A 100 -18.83 -20.02 -5.58
C GLU A 100 -19.95 -21.02 -5.92
N LYS A 101 -21.07 -20.58 -6.53
CA LYS A 101 -22.22 -21.44 -6.84
C LYS A 101 -22.05 -22.27 -8.13
N ASP A 102 -21.03 -22.00 -8.95
CA ASP A 102 -20.84 -22.61 -10.28
C ASP A 102 -19.60 -23.55 -10.38
N ILE A 103 -19.11 -24.08 -9.26
CA ILE A 103 -17.79 -24.72 -9.23
C ILE A 103 -17.80 -26.13 -9.85
N SER A 104 -17.29 -26.22 -11.08
CA SER A 104 -16.75 -27.46 -11.71
C SER A 104 -15.30 -27.26 -12.23
N ASN A 105 -14.59 -26.21 -11.79
CA ASN A 105 -13.30 -25.82 -12.39
C ASN A 105 -12.20 -25.67 -11.33
N ASP A 106 -11.18 -26.54 -11.37
CA ASP A 106 -10.05 -26.60 -10.42
C ASP A 106 -9.28 -25.28 -10.22
N SER A 107 -9.38 -24.34 -11.18
CA SER A 107 -8.73 -23.03 -11.08
C SER A 107 -9.50 -22.02 -10.21
N ILE A 108 -10.83 -22.17 -10.11
CA ILE A 108 -11.67 -21.39 -9.18
C ILE A 108 -11.38 -21.82 -7.75
N ARG A 109 -11.02 -23.09 -7.54
CA ARG A 109 -10.66 -23.64 -6.22
C ARG A 109 -9.43 -22.95 -5.62
N VAL A 110 -8.40 -22.66 -6.40
CA VAL A 110 -7.18 -21.97 -5.90
C VAL A 110 -7.47 -20.53 -5.48
N VAL A 111 -8.29 -19.81 -6.27
CA VAL A 111 -8.69 -18.44 -5.93
C VAL A 111 -9.63 -18.45 -4.71
N HIS A 112 -10.54 -19.41 -4.63
CA HIS A 112 -11.41 -19.64 -3.48
C HIS A 112 -10.60 -19.92 -2.21
N ASP A 113 -9.64 -20.84 -2.25
CA ASP A 113 -8.83 -21.21 -1.09
C ASP A 113 -8.03 -20.00 -0.58
N TYR A 114 -7.49 -19.18 -1.48
CA TYR A 114 -6.83 -17.92 -1.12
C TYR A 114 -7.79 -16.92 -0.46
N LEU A 115 -9.00 -16.74 -1.00
CA LEU A 115 -9.98 -15.80 -0.47
C LEU A 115 -10.57 -16.25 0.87
N GLN A 116 -10.74 -17.56 1.08
CA GLN A 116 -11.11 -18.14 2.37
C GLN A 116 -10.02 -17.93 3.41
N HIS A 117 -8.75 -18.10 3.05
CA HIS A 117 -7.62 -17.81 3.93
C HIS A 117 -7.58 -16.33 4.30
N ALA A 118 -7.68 -15.45 3.30
CA ALA A 118 -7.74 -14.01 3.52
C ALA A 118 -8.92 -13.63 4.45
N ARG A 119 -10.09 -14.23 4.29
CA ARG A 119 -11.26 -14.00 5.15
C ARG A 119 -11.04 -14.39 6.62
N GLN A 120 -10.19 -15.39 6.88
CA GLN A 120 -9.85 -15.83 8.24
C GLN A 120 -8.79 -14.95 8.88
N GLU A 121 -7.79 -14.49 8.11
CA GLU A 121 -6.67 -13.71 8.63
C GLU A 121 -6.96 -12.20 8.73
N LEU A 122 -7.78 -11.65 7.82
CA LEU A 122 -8.13 -10.22 7.81
C LEU A 122 -8.67 -9.70 9.15
N PRO A 123 -9.60 -10.40 9.84
CA PRO A 123 -10.09 -9.98 11.15
C PRO A 123 -8.97 -9.78 12.18
N GLN A 124 -8.06 -10.76 12.29
CA GLN A 124 -6.94 -10.67 13.24
C GLN A 124 -6.01 -9.51 12.88
N HIS A 125 -5.69 -9.32 11.61
CA HIS A 125 -4.88 -8.19 11.17
C HIS A 125 -5.57 -6.85 11.42
N THR A 126 -6.89 -6.74 11.22
CA THR A 126 -7.63 -5.51 11.52
C THR A 126 -7.64 -5.18 12.99
N GLU A 127 -7.70 -6.18 13.86
CA GLU A 127 -7.64 -6.01 15.31
C GLU A 127 -6.25 -5.55 15.76
N ASN A 128 -5.18 -6.20 15.29
CA ASN A 128 -3.81 -5.80 15.60
C ASN A 128 -3.52 -4.35 15.15
N ILE A 129 -3.98 -3.96 13.95
CA ILE A 129 -3.83 -2.59 13.46
C ILE A 129 -4.60 -1.59 14.35
N ALA A 130 -5.79 -1.97 14.84
CA ALA A 130 -6.56 -1.11 15.72
C ALA A 130 -5.85 -0.89 17.08
N GLU A 131 -5.22 -1.93 17.63
CA GLU A 131 -4.42 -1.84 18.86
C GLU A 131 -3.19 -0.95 18.68
N GLU A 132 -2.44 -1.14 17.60
CA GLU A 132 -1.26 -0.31 17.29
C GLU A 132 -1.63 1.16 17.11
N VAL A 133 -2.74 1.43 16.42
CA VAL A 133 -3.26 2.79 16.23
C VAL A 133 -3.64 3.42 17.57
N TRP A 134 -4.30 2.67 18.44
CA TRP A 134 -4.66 3.15 19.77
C TRP A 134 -3.43 3.44 20.64
N SER A 135 -2.42 2.57 20.59
CA SER A 135 -1.13 2.76 21.26
C SER A 135 -0.41 4.02 20.76
N TYR A 136 -0.39 4.23 19.45
CA TYR A 136 0.22 5.41 18.84
C TYR A 136 -0.55 6.70 19.18
N GLN A 137 -1.88 6.69 19.14
CA GLN A 137 -2.72 7.80 19.60
C GLN A 137 -2.41 8.17 21.05
N SER A 138 -2.36 7.17 21.93
CA SER A 138 -2.05 7.36 23.35
C SER A 138 -0.65 7.93 23.56
N SER A 139 0.33 7.48 22.78
CA SER A 139 1.70 7.99 22.82
C SER A 139 1.78 9.47 22.41
N VAL A 140 1.09 9.85 21.33
CA VAL A 140 1.01 11.25 20.88
C VAL A 140 0.35 12.13 21.96
N GLU A 141 -0.71 11.65 22.60
CA GLU A 141 -1.36 12.38 23.70
C GLU A 141 -0.41 12.59 24.88
N GLN A 142 0.33 11.56 25.30
CA GLN A 142 1.31 11.67 26.37
C GLN A 142 2.42 12.67 26.03
N ILE A 143 2.94 12.64 24.80
CA ILE A 143 3.94 13.60 24.33
C ILE A 143 3.36 15.02 24.39
N LEU A 144 2.18 15.26 23.84
CA LEU A 144 1.54 16.58 23.88
C LEU A 144 1.27 17.05 25.32
N GLN A 145 0.88 16.16 26.22
CA GLN A 145 0.74 16.48 27.65
C GLN A 145 2.07 16.87 28.28
N LYS A 146 3.17 16.12 28.04
CA LYS A 146 4.51 16.46 28.55
C LYS A 146 4.96 17.83 28.05
N HIS A 147 4.78 18.09 26.76
CA HIS A 147 5.15 19.37 26.17
C HIS A 147 4.26 20.54 26.62
N SER A 148 3.02 20.29 27.06
CA SER A 148 2.12 21.35 27.55
C SER A 148 2.68 22.12 28.76
N ARG A 149 3.68 21.55 29.45
CA ARG A 149 4.38 22.18 30.58
C ARG A 149 5.19 23.40 30.18
N ILE A 150 5.75 23.42 28.96
CA ILE A 150 6.64 24.51 28.49
C ILE A 150 6.01 25.36 27.40
N ARG A 151 5.15 24.76 26.56
CA ARG A 151 4.54 25.45 25.42
C ARG A 151 3.01 25.47 25.51
N PRO A 152 2.36 26.50 24.97
CA PRO A 152 0.90 26.66 25.04
C PRO A 152 0.18 25.66 24.13
N ILE A 153 -0.10 24.46 24.65
CA ILE A 153 -0.94 23.45 23.99
C ILE A 153 -2.36 23.55 24.54
N THR A 154 -3.34 23.78 23.67
CA THR A 154 -4.76 23.79 24.02
C THR A 154 -5.38 22.42 23.76
N PRO A 155 -6.51 22.09 24.41
CA PRO A 155 -7.25 20.86 24.12
C PRO A 155 -7.61 20.72 22.63
N GLN A 156 -7.84 21.84 21.94
CA GLN A 156 -8.11 21.87 20.50
C GLN A 156 -6.91 21.40 19.66
N ASP A 157 -5.67 21.68 20.08
CA ASP A 157 -4.48 21.21 19.36
C ASP A 157 -4.34 19.69 19.48
N VAL A 158 -4.64 19.15 20.67
CA VAL A 158 -4.63 17.72 20.94
C VAL A 158 -5.68 17.03 20.06
N GLU A 159 -6.91 17.57 20.03
CA GLU A 159 -7.97 17.08 19.15
C GLU A 159 -7.61 17.18 17.66
N HIS A 160 -6.98 18.27 17.22
CA HIS A 160 -6.49 18.41 15.86
C HIS A 160 -5.39 17.39 15.52
N ALA A 161 -4.45 17.12 16.43
CA ALA A 161 -3.43 16.11 16.24
C ALA A 161 -4.04 14.70 16.09
N LYS A 162 -4.98 14.34 16.97
CA LYS A 162 -5.74 13.08 16.88
C LYS A 162 -6.51 12.99 15.56
N LYS A 163 -7.16 14.08 15.14
CA LYS A 163 -7.91 14.15 13.88
C LYS A 163 -7.00 13.95 12.66
N ASN A 164 -5.84 14.61 12.62
CA ASN A 164 -4.87 14.48 11.54
C ASN A 164 -4.27 13.07 11.47
N LEU A 165 -4.02 12.46 12.63
CA LEU A 165 -3.57 11.08 12.70
C LEU A 165 -4.63 10.12 12.13
N LYS A 166 -5.91 10.30 12.51
CA LYS A 166 -7.02 9.53 11.94
C LYS A 166 -7.15 9.73 10.43
N LEU A 167 -6.90 10.94 9.93
CA LEU A 167 -6.89 11.22 8.49
C LEU A 167 -5.78 10.46 7.75
N LYS A 168 -4.56 10.48 8.29
CA LYS A 168 -3.44 9.72 7.71
C LYS A 168 -3.75 8.23 7.71
N GLN A 169 -4.29 7.71 8.82
CA GLN A 169 -4.71 6.31 8.92
C GLN A 169 -5.75 5.94 7.85
N LEU A 170 -6.79 6.76 7.68
CA LEU A 170 -7.82 6.56 6.65
C LEU A 170 -7.21 6.59 5.23
N SER A 171 -6.27 7.50 4.99
CA SER A 171 -5.57 7.62 3.70
C SER A 171 -4.75 6.36 3.37
N TYR A 172 -3.95 5.86 4.32
CA TYR A 172 -3.17 4.64 4.13
C TYR A 172 -4.05 3.40 3.96
N GLY A 173 -5.13 3.28 4.75
CA GLY A 173 -6.11 2.21 4.60
C GLY A 173 -6.76 2.21 3.21
N ASN A 174 -7.08 3.39 2.68
CA ASN A 174 -7.64 3.53 1.34
C ASN A 174 -6.64 3.12 0.23
N GLN A 175 -5.36 3.43 0.39
CA GLN A 175 -4.31 3.02 -0.55
C GLN A 175 -4.17 1.49 -0.58
N LEU A 176 -4.06 0.87 0.59
CA LEU A 176 -3.96 -0.59 0.73
C LEU A 176 -5.15 -1.31 0.09
N LEU A 177 -6.35 -0.79 0.29
CA LEU A 177 -7.56 -1.38 -0.27
C LEU A 177 -7.59 -1.30 -1.80
N ASN A 178 -7.16 -0.16 -2.35
CA ASN A 178 -7.03 0.01 -3.79
C ASN A 178 -6.00 -0.97 -4.37
N ASP A 179 -4.84 -1.12 -3.72
CA ASP A 179 -3.80 -2.07 -4.13
C ASP A 179 -4.30 -3.52 -4.10
N PHE A 180 -5.04 -3.90 -3.05
CA PHE A 180 -5.67 -5.20 -2.95
C PHE A 180 -6.68 -5.45 -4.09
N CYS A 181 -7.58 -4.50 -4.35
CA CYS A 181 -8.56 -4.60 -5.44
C CYS A 181 -7.86 -4.71 -6.81
N ASN A 182 -6.82 -3.92 -7.06
CA ASN A 182 -6.02 -4.01 -8.28
C ASN A 182 -5.33 -5.37 -8.42
N PHE A 183 -4.75 -5.89 -7.33
CA PHE A 183 -4.16 -7.22 -7.32
C PHE A 183 -5.19 -8.31 -7.61
N ALA A 184 -6.37 -8.26 -6.99
CA ALA A 184 -7.46 -9.21 -7.21
C ALA A 184 -7.94 -9.17 -8.67
N LEU A 185 -8.09 -7.97 -9.25
CA LEU A 185 -8.46 -7.77 -10.65
C LEU A 185 -7.39 -8.26 -11.63
N LEU A 186 -6.12 -7.97 -11.36
CA LEU A 186 -5.00 -8.45 -12.18
C LEU A 186 -4.87 -9.98 -12.10
N SER A 187 -5.05 -10.54 -10.91
CA SER A 187 -5.06 -11.98 -10.69
C SER A 187 -6.20 -12.63 -11.47
N SER A 188 -7.43 -12.16 -11.31
CA SER A 188 -8.60 -12.72 -12.02
C SER A 188 -8.43 -12.63 -13.55
N THR A 189 -7.98 -11.49 -14.07
CA THR A 189 -7.75 -11.33 -15.52
C THR A 189 -6.60 -12.20 -16.04
N PHE A 190 -5.51 -12.37 -15.29
CA PHE A 190 -4.40 -13.24 -15.67
C PHE A 190 -4.82 -14.72 -15.68
N PHE A 191 -5.55 -15.18 -14.66
CA PHE A 191 -6.06 -16.54 -14.58
C PHE A 191 -7.09 -16.84 -15.69
N LEU A 192 -8.02 -15.91 -15.96
CA LEU A 192 -8.97 -16.01 -17.08
C LEU A 192 -8.27 -16.00 -18.45
N ARG A 193 -7.20 -15.22 -18.62
CA ARG A 193 -6.39 -15.22 -19.86
C ARG A 193 -5.62 -16.52 -20.05
N LYS A 194 -5.07 -17.10 -18.99
CA LYS A 194 -4.41 -18.42 -19.02
C LYS A 194 -5.39 -19.53 -19.39
N GLN A 195 -6.66 -19.41 -18.98
CA GLN A 195 -7.74 -20.35 -19.30
C GLN A 195 -8.07 -20.41 -20.81
N LYS A 196 -7.98 -19.28 -21.54
CA LYS A 196 -8.25 -19.25 -23.00
C LYS A 196 -7.21 -19.99 -23.85
N ARG A 197 -6.02 -20.31 -23.31
CA ARG A 197 -4.96 -21.06 -24.02
C ARG A 197 -4.98 -22.54 -23.62
N ARG A 198 -6.06 -23.25 -23.93
CA ARG A 198 -6.07 -24.72 -23.87
C ARG A 198 -5.83 -25.29 -25.26
N ASN A 199 -4.85 -26.18 -25.38
CA ASN A 199 -4.67 -26.97 -26.60
C ASN A 199 -5.91 -27.84 -26.83
N PHE A 200 -6.21 -28.13 -28.09
CA PHE A 200 -7.26 -29.10 -28.42
C PHE A 200 -6.95 -30.45 -27.76
N PRO A 201 -7.98 -31.19 -27.29
CA PRO A 201 -7.81 -32.57 -26.85
C PRO A 201 -7.10 -33.40 -27.92
N LYS A 202 -6.33 -34.43 -27.51
CA LYS A 202 -5.59 -35.29 -28.46
C LYS A 202 -6.53 -35.91 -29.52
N LYS A 203 -7.73 -36.33 -29.10
CA LYS A 203 -8.77 -36.87 -29.98
C LYS A 203 -9.23 -35.83 -31.01
N ALA A 204 -9.57 -34.62 -30.57
CA ALA A 204 -9.96 -33.53 -31.46
C ALA A 204 -8.84 -33.18 -32.45
N THR A 205 -7.60 -33.10 -31.97
CA THR A 205 -6.43 -32.82 -32.81
C THR A 205 -6.22 -33.92 -33.86
N LYS A 206 -6.45 -35.18 -33.51
CA LYS A 206 -6.38 -36.32 -34.45
C LYS A 206 -7.43 -36.21 -35.54
N ILE A 207 -8.68 -35.93 -35.18
CA ILE A 207 -9.81 -35.78 -36.13
C ILE A 207 -9.55 -34.63 -37.10
N LEU A 208 -9.18 -33.45 -36.57
CA LEU A 208 -8.91 -32.26 -37.40
C LEU A 208 -7.70 -32.46 -38.32
N ASN A 209 -6.65 -33.14 -37.85
CA ASN A 209 -5.49 -33.49 -38.68
C ASN A 209 -5.85 -34.49 -39.78
N GLN A 210 -6.62 -35.54 -39.46
CA GLN A 210 -7.04 -36.54 -40.43
C GLN A 210 -7.82 -35.89 -41.57
N TYR A 211 -8.82 -35.08 -41.25
CA TYR A 211 -9.58 -34.36 -42.28
C TYR A 211 -8.68 -33.46 -43.14
N PHE A 212 -7.76 -32.72 -42.50
CA PHE A 212 -6.83 -31.85 -43.22
C PHE A 212 -5.89 -32.64 -44.16
N GLU A 213 -5.43 -33.82 -43.74
CA GLU A 213 -4.58 -34.71 -44.53
C GLU A 213 -5.33 -35.31 -45.73
N GLU A 214 -6.59 -35.69 -45.54
CA GLU A 214 -7.48 -36.18 -46.60
C GLU A 214 -7.84 -35.08 -47.62
N HIS A 215 -7.78 -33.80 -47.24
CA HIS A 215 -8.15 -32.64 -48.06
C HIS A 215 -6.97 -31.65 -48.24
N MET A 216 -5.74 -32.16 -48.36
CA MET A 216 -4.52 -31.33 -48.46
C MET A 216 -4.55 -30.35 -49.64
N ASP A 217 -5.16 -30.74 -50.75
CA ASP A 217 -5.25 -29.93 -51.97
C ASP A 217 -6.28 -28.78 -51.84
N GLU A 218 -7.37 -29.01 -51.11
CA GLU A 218 -8.41 -28.02 -50.84
C GLU A 218 -8.84 -28.01 -49.35
N PRO A 219 -8.00 -27.47 -48.43
CA PRO A 219 -8.23 -27.54 -46.99
C PRO A 219 -9.20 -26.45 -46.49
N TYR A 220 -10.38 -26.36 -47.12
CA TYR A 220 -11.45 -25.41 -46.82
C TYR A 220 -12.76 -26.17 -46.55
N PRO A 221 -12.96 -26.69 -45.32
CA PRO A 221 -14.22 -27.35 -44.97
C PRO A 221 -15.40 -26.39 -45.12
N SER A 222 -16.51 -26.90 -45.64
CA SER A 222 -17.79 -26.17 -45.73
C SER A 222 -18.34 -25.83 -44.34
N GLU A 223 -19.31 -24.91 -44.24
CA GLU A 223 -19.94 -24.59 -42.94
C GLU A 223 -20.58 -25.81 -42.29
N THR A 224 -21.25 -26.66 -43.08
CA THR A 224 -21.83 -27.93 -42.62
C THR A 224 -20.75 -28.86 -42.07
N THR A 225 -19.63 -29.02 -42.79
CA THR A 225 -18.51 -29.86 -42.37
C THR A 225 -17.82 -29.31 -41.11
N LYS A 226 -17.71 -27.99 -40.97
CA LYS A 226 -17.18 -27.38 -39.74
C LYS A 226 -18.07 -27.67 -38.53
N GLN A 227 -19.39 -27.68 -38.72
CA GLN A 227 -20.34 -28.04 -37.67
C GLN A 227 -20.16 -29.50 -37.24
N GLU A 228 -20.08 -30.43 -38.20
CA GLU A 228 -19.83 -31.86 -37.91
C GLU A 228 -18.50 -32.08 -37.18
N LEU A 229 -17.43 -31.42 -37.64
CA LEU A 229 -16.11 -31.49 -36.98
C LEU A 229 -16.14 -30.88 -35.57
N ALA A 230 -16.89 -29.80 -35.37
CA ALA A 230 -17.08 -29.18 -34.07
C ALA A 230 -17.76 -30.14 -33.09
N ASP A 231 -18.83 -30.80 -33.54
CA ASP A 231 -19.59 -31.77 -32.75
C ASP A 231 -18.73 -33.02 -32.40
N LEU A 232 -18.00 -33.57 -33.38
CA LEU A 232 -17.11 -34.72 -33.18
C LEU A 232 -15.94 -34.43 -32.23
N CYS A 233 -15.44 -33.19 -32.26
CA CYS A 233 -14.30 -32.75 -31.44
C CYS A 233 -14.72 -32.22 -30.07
N GLY A 234 -16.01 -31.93 -29.85
CA GLY A 234 -16.51 -31.28 -28.63
C GLY A 234 -16.00 -29.84 -28.48
N VAL A 235 -15.94 -29.09 -29.57
CA VAL A 235 -15.40 -27.71 -29.63
C VAL A 235 -16.35 -26.82 -30.43
N THR A 236 -16.13 -25.51 -30.44
CA THR A 236 -16.99 -24.59 -31.20
C THR A 236 -16.59 -24.49 -32.67
N VAL A 237 -17.54 -24.17 -33.55
CA VAL A 237 -17.29 -23.92 -34.99
C VAL A 237 -16.22 -22.84 -35.21
N GLY A 238 -16.21 -21.81 -34.37
CA GLY A 238 -15.17 -20.77 -34.38
C GLY A 238 -13.77 -21.31 -34.07
N GLN A 239 -13.66 -22.26 -33.13
CA GLN A 239 -12.40 -22.95 -32.83
C GLN A 239 -11.93 -23.80 -34.01
N VAL A 240 -12.84 -24.51 -34.70
CA VAL A 240 -12.53 -25.27 -35.92
C VAL A 240 -12.05 -24.35 -37.03
N SER A 241 -12.77 -23.26 -37.33
CA SER A 241 -12.37 -22.27 -38.34
C SER A 241 -10.99 -21.69 -38.08
N ASN A 242 -10.72 -21.29 -36.83
CA ASN A 242 -9.41 -20.77 -36.43
C ASN A 242 -8.31 -21.82 -36.53
N TRP A 243 -8.60 -23.08 -36.20
CA TRP A 243 -7.64 -24.16 -36.32
C TRP A 243 -7.23 -24.39 -37.78
N PHE A 244 -8.20 -24.49 -38.70
CA PHE A 244 -7.91 -24.66 -40.13
C PHE A 244 -7.17 -23.47 -40.74
N GLY A 245 -7.55 -22.24 -40.37
CA GLY A 245 -6.82 -21.04 -40.77
C GLY A 245 -5.35 -21.08 -40.34
N ASN A 246 -5.08 -21.40 -39.08
CA ASN A 246 -3.73 -21.54 -38.56
C ASN A 246 -2.96 -22.71 -39.17
N LYS A 247 -3.61 -23.86 -39.39
CA LYS A 247 -3.00 -25.05 -39.97
C LYS A 247 -2.55 -24.79 -41.41
N ARG A 248 -3.38 -24.14 -42.24
CA ARG A 248 -3.00 -23.74 -43.61
C ARG A 248 -1.79 -22.81 -43.64
N ILE A 249 -1.75 -21.79 -42.79
CA ILE A 249 -0.60 -20.87 -42.70
C ILE A 249 0.68 -21.64 -42.35
N ARG A 250 0.62 -22.56 -41.38
CA ARG A 250 1.77 -23.38 -40.98
C ARG A 250 2.20 -24.34 -42.09
N PHE A 251 1.24 -24.95 -42.79
CA PHE A 251 1.49 -25.87 -43.89
C PHE A 251 2.17 -25.15 -45.07
N LYS A 252 1.64 -24.01 -45.50
CA LYS A 252 2.25 -23.18 -46.55
C LYS A 252 3.68 -22.78 -46.22
N LYS A 253 3.93 -22.30 -45.00
CA LYS A 253 5.29 -21.96 -44.52
C LYS A 253 6.23 -23.17 -44.52
N ALA A 254 5.73 -24.37 -44.24
CA ALA A 254 6.53 -25.58 -44.25
C ALA A 254 6.91 -26.01 -45.68
N LEU A 255 6.00 -25.83 -46.65
CA LEU A 255 6.27 -26.05 -48.07
C LEU A 255 7.31 -25.06 -48.61
N GLU A 256 7.10 -23.75 -48.40
CA GLU A 256 8.05 -22.70 -48.80
C GLU A 256 9.46 -22.94 -48.23
N LYS A 257 9.55 -23.45 -47.00
CA LYS A 257 10.82 -23.80 -46.38
C LYS A 257 11.48 -25.00 -47.06
N ARG A 258 10.71 -26.01 -47.47
CA ARG A 258 11.21 -27.22 -48.15
C ARG A 258 11.73 -26.89 -49.55
N GLU A 259 10.96 -26.11 -50.32
CA GLU A 259 11.33 -25.63 -51.66
C GLU A 259 12.63 -24.80 -51.62
N ARG A 260 12.81 -23.93 -50.62
CA ARG A 260 14.07 -23.19 -50.45
C ARG A 260 15.27 -24.08 -50.17
N VAL A 261 15.10 -25.18 -49.45
CA VAL A 261 16.19 -26.11 -49.13
C VAL A 261 16.59 -26.93 -50.36
N GLU A 262 15.61 -27.33 -51.18
CA GLU A 262 15.85 -28.05 -52.44
C GLU A 262 16.50 -27.16 -53.51
N PHE A 263 16.23 -25.85 -53.52
CA PHE A 263 16.86 -24.91 -54.46
C PHE A 263 18.32 -24.55 -54.12
N HIS A 264 18.81 -24.91 -52.92
CA HIS A 264 20.18 -24.65 -52.46
C HIS A 264 21.03 -25.93 -52.35
N GLN A 265 20.57 -27.04 -52.93
CA GLN A 265 21.35 -28.26 -53.16
C GLN A 265 21.64 -28.41 -54.65
#